data_AF-A0A7Y8AM92-F1
#
_entry.id   AF-A0A7Y8AM92-F1
#
_cell.length_a   1.000
_cell.length_b   1.000
_cell.length_c   1.000
_cell.angle_alpha   90.00
_cell.angle_beta   90.00
_cell.angle_gamma   90.00
#
_symmetry.space_group_name_H-M   'P 1'
#
loop_
_entity.id
_entity.type
_entity.pdbx_description
1 polymer ?
#
loop_
_entity_poly.entity_id
_entity_poly.type
_entity_poly.pdbx_seq_one_letter_code
_entity_poly.pdbx_strand_id
1 'polypeptide(L)'
;MQYLPITHESQKVRYRLLHAYHHVDCIDWAASDYEVWPEDHVIKEWQNPKGRFFFEPVLIAEKIPETAEVFRLEGWGGAFNIVICEAYKEKLLALDFDHSFLEFHPITLV
;
A
#
# COMPACT_ATOMS: atom_id res chain seq x y z
N MET A 1 -15.43 -4.89 1.55
CA MET A 1 -14.77 -4.77 0.23
C MET A 1 -15.81 -4.28 -0.78
N GLN A 2 -15.66 -3.07 -1.32
CA GLN A 2 -16.55 -2.54 -2.35
C GLN A 2 -15.85 -2.66 -3.71
N TYR A 3 -16.44 -3.42 -4.63
CA TYR A 3 -15.89 -3.65 -5.96
C TYR A 3 -16.47 -2.62 -6.93
N LEU A 4 -15.62 -1.78 -7.52
CA LEU A 4 -16.02 -0.94 -8.64
C LEU A 4 -15.75 -1.71 -9.95
N PRO A 5 -16.78 -2.01 -10.75
CA PRO A 5 -16.57 -2.61 -12.06
C PRO A 5 -15.94 -1.58 -12.99
N ILE A 6 -14.76 -1.88 -13.54
CA ILE A 6 -14.18 -1.08 -14.62
C ILE A 6 -14.74 -1.67 -15.92
N THR A 7 -15.73 -1.00 -16.51
CA THR A 7 -16.24 -1.36 -17.84
C THR A 7 -15.44 -0.61 -18.89
N HIS A 8 -14.52 -1.30 -19.56
CA HIS A 8 -13.91 -0.84 -20.81
C HIS A 8 -14.64 -1.53 -21.97
N GLU A 9 -15.28 -0.78 -22.87
CA GLU A 9 -16.16 -1.33 -23.92
C GLU A 9 -15.48 -2.30 -24.89
N SER A 10 -14.15 -2.31 -24.96
CA SER A 10 -13.35 -3.13 -25.89
C SER A 10 -12.63 -4.33 -25.25
N GLN A 11 -12.67 -4.49 -23.93
CA GLN A 11 -11.92 -5.56 -23.25
C GLN A 11 -12.81 -6.76 -22.93
N LYS A 12 -12.44 -7.95 -23.46
CA LYS A 12 -13.08 -9.24 -23.13
C LYS A 12 -12.81 -9.70 -21.69
N VAL A 13 -11.84 -9.09 -21.03
CA VAL A 13 -11.38 -9.46 -19.68
C VAL A 13 -12.10 -8.59 -18.65
N ARG A 14 -12.65 -9.21 -17.61
CA ARG A 14 -13.30 -8.51 -16.49
C ARG A 14 -12.25 -8.15 -15.45
N TYR A 15 -11.94 -6.88 -15.31
CA TYR A 15 -11.06 -6.39 -14.24
C TYR A 15 -11.86 -6.06 -12.99
N ARG A 16 -11.29 -6.36 -11.82
CA ARG A 16 -11.81 -5.93 -10.52
C ARG A 16 -10.75 -5.08 -9.83
N LEU A 17 -11.11 -3.84 -9.48
CA LEU A 17 -10.22 -2.99 -8.70
C LEU A 17 -10.23 -3.46 -7.24
N LEU A 18 -9.07 -3.89 -6.74
CA LEU A 18 -8.86 -4.05 -5.31
C LEU A 18 -8.65 -2.66 -4.71
N HIS A 19 -9.69 -2.10 -4.12
CA HIS A 19 -9.62 -0.81 -3.46
C HIS A 19 -9.59 -1.00 -1.94
N ALA A 20 -8.40 -0.89 -1.36
CA ALA A 20 -8.23 -0.77 0.09
C ALA A 20 -8.52 0.70 0.47
N TYR A 21 -9.78 0.99 0.81
CA TYR A 21 -10.21 2.36 1.16
C TYR A 21 -9.63 2.83 2.50
N HIS A 22 -9.31 1.90 3.40
CA HIS A 22 -8.73 2.23 4.70
C HIS A 22 -7.27 2.61 4.55
N HIS A 23 -7.00 3.89 4.81
CA HIS A 23 -5.65 4.41 5.01
C HIS A 23 -5.40 4.46 6.51
N VAL A 24 -4.22 4.03 6.94
CA VAL A 24 -3.82 3.97 8.34
C VAL A 24 -2.53 4.76 8.50
N ASP A 25 -2.58 5.81 9.33
CA ASP A 25 -1.41 6.59 9.75
C ASP A 25 -0.62 5.82 10.83
N CYS A 26 0.11 4.80 10.39
CA CYS A 26 0.92 3.93 11.24
C CYS A 26 2.42 3.97 10.94
N ILE A 27 2.89 4.86 10.07
CA ILE A 27 4.31 4.88 9.68
C ILE A 27 5.13 5.55 10.78
N ASP A 28 6.20 4.88 11.21
CA ASP A 28 7.29 5.52 11.95
C ASP A 28 8.26 6.17 10.96
N TRP A 29 8.03 7.44 10.67
CA TRP A 29 8.89 8.22 9.77
C TRP A 29 10.33 8.38 10.27
N ALA A 30 10.58 8.28 11.58
CA ALA A 30 11.93 8.42 12.12
C ALA A 30 12.76 7.12 11.94
N ALA A 31 12.08 5.97 11.90
CA ALA A 31 12.71 4.66 11.70
C ALA A 31 12.69 4.18 10.24
N SER A 32 11.86 4.78 9.39
CA SER A 32 11.74 4.41 7.97
C SER A 32 12.87 4.95 7.10
N ASP A 33 13.21 4.23 6.03
CA ASP A 33 14.16 4.68 5.01
C ASP A 33 13.45 5.30 3.81
N TYR A 34 13.74 6.57 3.54
CA TYR A 34 13.17 7.36 2.45
C TYR A 34 14.05 8.56 2.11
N GLU A 35 13.99 8.99 0.85
CA GLU A 35 14.66 10.23 0.40
C GLU A 35 13.72 11.41 0.63
N VAL A 36 14.12 12.34 1.50
CA VAL A 36 13.42 13.62 1.68
C VAL A 36 13.54 14.50 0.44
N TRP A 37 12.61 15.44 0.29
CA TRP A 37 12.79 16.51 -0.71
C TRP A 37 14.00 17.39 -0.36
N PRO A 38 14.72 17.91 -1.37
CA PRO A 38 15.69 18.99 -1.15
C PRO A 38 15.05 20.18 -0.43
N GLU A 39 15.80 20.87 0.42
CA GLU A 39 15.26 21.98 1.24
C GLU A 39 14.69 23.14 0.41
N ASP A 40 15.25 23.37 -0.79
CA ASP A 40 14.82 24.41 -1.73
C ASP A 40 13.68 23.95 -2.67
N HIS A 41 13.26 22.69 -2.57
CA HIS A 41 12.21 22.15 -3.43
C HIS A 41 10.82 22.55 -2.96
N VAL A 42 10.07 23.22 -3.84
CA VAL A 42 8.65 23.52 -3.61
C VAL A 42 7.81 22.30 -4.00
N ILE A 43 7.27 21.61 -2.99
CA ILE A 43 6.40 20.45 -3.17
C ILE A 43 5.11 20.87 -3.90
N LYS A 44 4.80 20.18 -5.00
CA LYS A 44 3.58 20.38 -5.78
C LYS A 44 2.43 19.57 -5.18
N GLU A 45 1.18 19.97 -5.46
CA GLU A 45 -0.02 19.31 -4.93
C GLU A 45 -0.12 17.80 -5.21
N TRP A 46 0.44 17.34 -6.34
CA TRP A 46 0.45 15.93 -6.72
C TRP A 46 1.63 15.14 -6.15
N GLN A 47 2.57 15.82 -5.48
CA GLN A 47 3.73 15.20 -4.86
C GLN A 47 3.42 14.81 -3.42
N ASN A 48 4.06 13.75 -2.95
CA ASN A 48 3.97 13.38 -1.55
C ASN A 48 4.66 14.44 -0.68
N PRO A 49 4.03 14.92 0.40
CA PRO A 49 4.60 15.98 1.24
C PRO A 49 5.80 15.54 2.10
N LYS A 50 6.03 14.24 2.27
CA LYS A 50 7.04 13.69 3.18
C LYS A 50 8.34 13.34 2.48
N GLY A 51 8.26 12.65 1.35
CA GLY A 51 9.42 12.06 0.67
C GLY A 51 9.30 12.10 -0.84
N ARG A 52 10.46 12.16 -1.48
CA ARG A 52 10.64 12.04 -2.92
C ARG A 52 10.65 10.58 -3.35
N PHE A 53 11.40 9.75 -2.64
CA PHE A 53 11.48 8.30 -2.85
C PHE A 53 11.29 7.56 -1.53
N PHE A 54 10.73 6.37 -1.61
CA PHE A 54 10.32 5.55 -0.48
C PHE A 54 10.96 4.17 -0.62
N PHE A 55 11.71 3.71 0.38
CA PHE A 55 12.44 2.45 0.31
C PHE A 55 11.85 1.41 1.27
N GLU A 56 11.95 1.63 2.58
CA GLU A 56 11.57 0.64 3.59
C GLU A 56 10.71 1.29 4.68
N PRO A 57 9.39 1.04 4.70
CA PRO A 57 8.53 1.56 5.76
C PRO A 57 8.68 0.73 7.04
N VAL A 58 8.79 1.43 8.16
CA VAL A 58 8.64 0.86 9.51
C VAL A 58 7.29 1.30 10.06
N LEU A 59 6.50 0.36 10.60
CA LEU A 59 5.16 0.66 11.11
C LEU A 59 5.07 0.52 12.62
N ILE A 60 4.31 1.41 13.26
CA ILE A 60 3.98 1.40 14.68
C ILE A 60 2.81 0.44 14.90
N ALA A 61 3.05 -0.67 15.59
CA ALA A 61 2.11 -1.78 15.69
C ALA A 61 0.78 -1.34 16.35
N GLU A 62 0.83 -0.51 17.39
CA GLU A 62 -0.35 -0.09 18.16
C GLU A 62 -1.30 0.81 17.36
N LYS A 63 -0.82 1.39 16.25
CA LYS A 63 -1.65 2.21 15.37
C LYS A 63 -2.38 1.38 14.30
N ILE A 64 -2.02 0.12 14.13
CA ILE A 64 -2.68 -0.78 13.16
C ILE A 64 -3.96 -1.32 13.81
N PRO A 65 -5.15 -1.14 13.19
CA PRO A 65 -6.38 -1.70 13.75
C PRO A 65 -6.30 -3.23 13.81
N GLU A 66 -6.67 -3.82 14.95
CA GLU A 66 -6.60 -5.28 15.17
C GLU A 66 -7.39 -6.11 14.13
N THR A 67 -8.43 -5.51 13.55
CA THR A 67 -9.29 -6.14 12.54
C THR A 67 -8.84 -5.90 11.10
N ALA A 68 -7.76 -5.12 10.88
CA ALA A 68 -7.29 -4.77 9.55
C ALA A 68 -6.52 -5.93 8.90
N GLU A 69 -7.16 -6.62 7.96
CA GLU A 69 -6.51 -7.65 7.14
C GLU A 69 -5.77 -7.08 5.92
N VAL A 70 -6.22 -5.92 5.42
CA VAL A 70 -5.64 -5.20 4.29
C VAL A 70 -5.90 -3.70 4.44
N PHE A 71 -4.87 -2.88 4.27
CA PHE A 71 -4.97 -1.42 4.37
C PHE A 71 -3.88 -0.73 3.55
N ARG A 72 -4.01 0.59 3.41
CA ARG A 72 -3.02 1.47 2.79
C ARG A 72 -2.30 2.32 3.82
N LEU A 73 -1.06 2.67 3.53
CA LEU A 73 -0.27 3.52 4.41
C LEU A 73 -0.61 4.98 4.16
N GLU A 74 -1.03 5.70 5.19
CA GLU A 74 -1.28 7.13 5.04
C GLU A 74 0.05 7.87 4.83
N GLY A 75 0.16 8.59 3.72
CA GLY A 75 1.36 9.35 3.42
C GLY A 75 2.55 8.55 2.88
N TRP A 76 2.46 7.23 2.67
CA TRP A 76 3.46 6.47 1.90
C TRP A 76 3.01 6.33 0.45
N GLY A 77 3.74 6.95 -0.49
CA GLY A 77 3.46 6.80 -1.92
C GLY A 77 4.07 5.52 -2.50
N GLY A 78 3.54 5.03 -3.63
CA GLY A 78 4.20 4.01 -4.45
C GLY A 78 3.73 2.57 -4.25
N ALA A 79 4.58 1.62 -4.66
CA ALA A 79 4.24 0.19 -4.78
C ALA A 79 4.01 -0.50 -3.42
N PHE A 80 4.62 -0.01 -2.34
CA PHE A 80 4.47 -0.52 -0.97
C PHE A 80 3.26 0.03 -0.22
N ASN A 81 2.36 0.72 -0.92
CA ASN A 81 1.20 1.35 -0.30
C ASN A 81 0.08 0.35 0.07
N ILE A 82 0.27 -0.96 -0.07
CA ILE A 82 -0.72 -1.96 0.37
C ILE A 82 -0.04 -2.90 1.35
N VAL A 83 -0.57 -2.91 2.57
CA VAL A 83 -0.15 -3.83 3.63
C VAL A 83 -1.26 -4.86 3.81
N ILE A 84 -0.87 -6.12 3.90
CA ILE A 84 -1.77 -7.25 4.15
C ILE A 84 -1.25 -8.08 5.32
N CYS A 85 -2.15 -8.71 6.07
CA CYS A 85 -1.75 -9.72 7.04
C CYS A 85 -1.49 -11.07 6.34
N GLU A 86 -0.78 -11.99 7.01
CA GLU A 86 -0.48 -13.32 6.46
C GLU A 86 -1.76 -14.11 6.12
N ALA A 87 -2.80 -14.02 6.96
CA ALA A 87 -4.08 -14.67 6.67
C ALA A 87 -4.74 -14.15 5.37
N TYR A 88 -4.57 -12.86 5.05
CA TYR A 88 -5.05 -12.30 3.78
C TYR A 88 -4.21 -12.74 2.60
N LYS A 89 -2.88 -12.83 2.76
CA LYS A 89 -1.98 -13.39 1.75
C LYS A 89 -2.36 -14.82 1.40
N GLU A 90 -2.66 -15.66 2.38
CA GLU A 90 -3.15 -17.03 2.14
C GLU A 90 -4.46 -17.05 1.34
N LYS A 91 -5.42 -16.18 1.69
CA LYS A 91 -6.66 -16.02 0.92
C LYS A 91 -6.40 -15.58 -0.52
N LEU A 92 -5.44 -14.69 -0.74
CA LEU A 92 -5.06 -14.21 -2.07
C LEU A 92 -4.43 -15.32 -2.91
N LEU A 93 -3.51 -16.09 -2.32
CA LEU A 93 -2.83 -17.22 -2.96
C LEU A 93 -3.74 -18.43 -3.18
N ALA A 94 -4.89 -18.50 -2.49
CA ALA A 94 -5.89 -19.54 -2.73
C ALA A 94 -6.76 -19.28 -3.98
N LEU A 95 -6.68 -18.08 -4.58
CA LEU A 95 -7.44 -17.75 -5.78
C LEU A 95 -6.76 -18.35 -7.02
N ASP A 96 -7.59 -18.85 -7.95
CA ASP A 96 -7.15 -19.46 -9.20
C ASP A 96 -6.73 -18.38 -10.23
N PHE A 97 -5.52 -17.84 -10.08
CA PHE A 97 -4.86 -16.97 -11.04
C PHE A 97 -3.35 -17.14 -10.98
N ASP A 98 -2.65 -16.58 -11.97
CA ASP A 98 -1.18 -16.60 -12.00
C ASP A 98 -0.61 -15.72 -10.87
N HIS A 99 0.04 -16.30 -9.87
CA HIS A 99 0.64 -15.54 -8.76
C HIS A 99 2.04 -15.01 -9.06
N SER A 100 2.63 -15.29 -10.23
CA SER A 100 4.03 -14.98 -10.54
C SER A 100 4.37 -13.47 -10.51
N PHE A 101 3.36 -12.61 -10.62
CA PHE A 101 3.52 -11.16 -10.54
C PHE A 101 3.37 -10.59 -9.12
N LEU A 102 3.01 -11.41 -8.14
CA LEU A 102 2.89 -10.97 -6.76
C LEU A 102 4.23 -11.06 -6.04
N GLU A 103 4.66 -9.94 -5.49
CA GLU A 103 5.84 -9.88 -4.62
C GLU A 103 5.39 -9.50 -3.22
N PHE A 104 5.86 -10.24 -2.21
CA PHE A 104 5.54 -10.00 -0.82
C PHE A 104 6.82 -9.66 -0.08
N HIS A 105 6.89 -8.42 0.40
CA HIS A 105 8.00 -7.93 1.19
C HIS A 105 7.60 -7.90 2.66
N PRO A 106 8.41 -8.45 3.57
CA PRO A 106 8.15 -8.32 4.99
C PRO A 106 8.23 -6.85 5.41
N ILE A 107 7.45 -6.48 6.42
CA ILE A 107 7.47 -5.14 7.02
C ILE A 107 7.96 -5.24 8.46
N THR A 108 8.76 -4.26 8.85
CA THR A 108 9.20 -4.10 10.24
C THR A 108 8.10 -3.43 11.04
N LEU A 109 7.75 -4.04 12.17
CA LEU A 109 6.85 -3.48 13.17
C LEU A 109 7.65 -3.07 14.41
N VAL A 110 7.34 -1.91 14.97
CA VAL A 110 7.92 -1.38 16.22
C VAL A 110 6.84 -1.02 17.21
#